data_AF-A0A011P8D5-F1
#
_entry.id   AF-A0A011P8D5-F1
#
_cell.length_a   1.000
_cell.length_b   1.000
_cell.length_c   1.000
_cell.angle_alpha   90.00
_cell.angle_beta   90.00
_cell.angle_gamma   90.00
#
_symmetry.space_group_name_H-M   'P 1'
#
loop_
_entity.id
_entity.type
_entity.pdbx_description
1 polymer ?
#
loop_
_entity_poly.entity_id
_entity_poly.type
_entity_poly.pdbx_seq_one_letter_code
_entity_poly.pdbx_strand_id
1 'polypeptide(L)'
;MVWPLFGIDAKFWGVVLMGGGVVILAFLPWLDRSPVKSIRYRGPIFKTLLTLFVVAFILLGFLGTQPPSYAFFGVIPGAPVAQILTAYYFLFFLTMPWWSKIDKYKPEPDRVTM
;
A
#
# COMPACT_ATOMS: atom_id res chain seq x y z
N MET A 1 22.61 -7.38 -8.39
CA MET A 1 22.14 -8.20 -9.53
C MET A 1 20.82 -7.61 -10.00
N VAL A 2 20.69 -7.33 -11.29
CA VAL A 2 19.47 -6.78 -11.88
C VAL A 2 18.79 -7.90 -12.67
N TRP A 3 17.54 -8.22 -12.36
CA TRP A 3 16.83 -9.33 -12.98
C TRP A 3 15.92 -8.84 -14.11
N PRO A 4 16.12 -9.29 -15.36
CA PRO A 4 15.20 -8.98 -16.44
C PRO A 4 13.91 -9.78 -16.24
N LEU A 5 12.81 -9.08 -15.95
CA LEU A 5 11.48 -9.68 -15.85
C LEU A 5 10.84 -9.69 -17.25
N PHE A 6 10.43 -10.88 -17.70
CA PHE A 6 9.79 -11.09 -19.01
C PHE A 6 10.60 -10.55 -20.21
N GLY A 7 11.94 -10.60 -20.12
CA GLY A 7 12.84 -10.11 -21.17
C GLY A 7 12.98 -8.59 -21.25
N ILE A 8 12.40 -7.85 -20.30
CA ILE A 8 12.43 -6.39 -20.24
C ILE A 8 13.39 -5.93 -19.12
N ASP A 9 14.15 -4.86 -19.37
CA ASP A 9 15.11 -4.29 -18.42
C ASP A 9 14.43 -3.82 -17.12
N ALA A 10 15.11 -3.99 -15.99
CA ALA A 10 14.60 -3.57 -14.69
C ALA A 10 14.42 -2.05 -14.57
N LYS A 11 15.17 -1.26 -15.36
CA LYS A 11 14.98 0.20 -15.43
C LYS A 11 13.57 0.55 -15.88
N PHE A 12 13.05 -0.15 -16.90
CA PHE A 12 11.69 0.05 -17.38
C PHE A 12 10.66 -0.31 -16.30
N TRP A 13 10.82 -1.47 -15.66
CA TRP A 13 9.93 -1.88 -14.56
C TRP A 13 9.95 -0.90 -13.38
N GLY A 14 11.10 -0.29 -13.10
CA GLY A 14 11.20 0.80 -12.12
C GLY A 14 10.29 1.98 -12.46
N VAL A 15 10.30 2.42 -13.72
CA VAL A 15 9.42 3.51 -14.19
C VAL A 15 7.94 3.09 -14.14
N VAL A 16 7.62 1.86 -14.54
CA VAL A 16 6.26 1.32 -14.48
C VAL A 16 5.75 1.29 -13.04
N LEU A 17 6.57 0.86 -12.07
CA LEU A 17 6.18 0.84 -10.66
C LEU A 17 6.03 2.27 -10.11
N MET A 18 6.89 3.21 -10.52
CA MET A 18 6.76 4.62 -10.10
C MET A 18 5.45 5.25 -10.62
N GLY A 19 5.16 5.10 -11.91
CA GLY A 19 3.92 5.58 -12.51
C GLY A 19 2.69 4.84 -11.97
N GLY A 20 2.79 3.52 -11.83
CA GLY A 20 1.75 2.67 -11.27
C GLY A 20 1.40 3.03 -9.82
N GLY A 21 2.39 3.42 -9.01
CA GLY A 21 2.17 3.88 -7.64
C GLY A 21 1.34 5.17 -7.55
N VAL A 22 1.44 6.06 -8.54
CA VAL A 22 0.58 7.25 -8.61
C VAL A 22 -0.78 6.91 -9.19
N VAL A 23 -0.81 6.13 -10.27
CA VAL A 23 -2.04 5.77 -11.00
C VAL A 23 -2.97 4.89 -10.16
N ILE A 24 -2.45 4.03 -9.27
CA ILE A 24 -3.28 3.16 -8.43
C ILE A 24 -4.19 3.97 -7.48
N LEU A 25 -3.78 5.17 -7.08
CA LEU A 25 -4.61 6.08 -6.29
C LEU A 25 -5.82 6.58 -7.07
N ALA A 26 -5.70 6.75 -8.39
CA ALA A 26 -6.84 7.09 -9.24
C ALA A 26 -7.87 5.96 -9.27
N PHE A 27 -7.45 4.69 -9.09
CA PHE A 27 -8.35 3.55 -9.02
C PHE A 27 -9.02 3.34 -7.66
N LEU A 28 -8.72 4.18 -6.66
CA LEU A 28 -9.28 4.07 -5.31
C LEU A 28 -10.83 4.00 -5.28
N PRO A 29 -11.60 4.78 -6.08
CA PRO A 29 -13.06 4.69 -6.09
C PRO A 29 -13.62 3.32 -6.50
N TRP A 30 -12.86 2.52 -7.27
CA TRP A 30 -13.28 1.19 -7.71
C TRP A 30 -12.78 0.08 -6.78
N LEU A 31 -11.65 0.32 -6.10
CA LEU A 31 -11.01 -0.61 -5.18
C LEU A 31 -11.68 -0.59 -3.81
N ASP A 32 -12.04 0.59 -3.30
CA ASP A 32 -12.76 0.71 -2.03
C ASP A 32 -14.28 0.62 -2.24
N ARG A 33 -14.84 -0.57 -1.98
CA ARG A 33 -16.29 -0.84 -2.12
C ARG A 33 -17.03 -0.80 -0.80
N SER A 34 -16.47 -0.17 0.24
CA SER A 34 -17.14 -0.08 1.54
C SER A 34 -18.39 0.82 1.46
N PRO A 35 -19.54 0.42 2.02
CA PRO A 35 -20.73 1.27 2.09
C PRO A 35 -20.53 2.47 3.02
N VAL A 36 -19.60 2.37 3.96
CA VAL A 36 -19.30 3.38 4.98
C VAL A 36 -18.12 4.24 4.52
N LYS A 37 -18.35 5.54 4.38
CA LYS A 37 -17.34 6.47 3.84
C LYS A 37 -16.35 6.92 4.91
N SER A 38 -16.82 7.07 6.14
CA SER A 38 -15.98 7.58 7.24
C SER A 38 -15.21 6.45 7.94
N ILE A 39 -13.89 6.64 8.07
CA ILE A 39 -13.01 5.72 8.80
C ILE A 39 -13.44 5.49 10.25
N ARG A 40 -14.15 6.46 10.87
CA ARG A 40 -14.64 6.34 12.24
C ARG A 40 -15.53 5.11 12.41
N TYR A 41 -16.39 4.85 11.43
CA TYR A 41 -17.39 3.77 11.45
C TYR A 41 -16.92 2.49 10.74
N ARG A 42 -15.76 2.52 10.07
CA ARG A 42 -15.13 1.30 9.54
C ARG A 42 -14.66 0.37 10.67
N GLY A 43 -14.60 -0.91 10.34
CA GLY A 43 -14.20 -1.95 11.25
C GLY A 43 -12.71 -1.93 11.60
N PRO A 44 -12.29 -2.81 12.52
CA PRO A 44 -10.92 -2.86 13.02
C PRO A 44 -9.93 -3.34 11.96
N ILE A 45 -10.34 -4.18 11.01
CA ILE A 45 -9.44 -4.75 9.98
C ILE A 45 -8.96 -3.64 9.04
N PHE A 46 -9.86 -2.77 8.60
CA PHE A 46 -9.46 -1.63 7.76
C PHE A 46 -8.48 -0.72 8.49
N LYS A 47 -8.71 -0.45 9.78
CA LYS A 47 -7.86 0.43 10.58
C LYS A 47 -6.46 -0.15 10.79
N THR A 48 -6.34 -1.45 11.06
CA THR A 48 -5.03 -2.10 11.23
C THR A 48 -4.25 -2.12 9.93
N LEU A 49 -4.87 -2.51 8.82
CA LEU A 49 -4.22 -2.52 7.50
C LEU A 49 -3.81 -1.12 7.05
N LEU A 50 -4.66 -0.12 7.26
CA LEU A 50 -4.30 1.28 6.94
C LEU A 50 -3.14 1.76 7.82
N THR A 51 -3.12 1.43 9.11
CA THR A 51 -2.02 1.81 10.00
C THR A 51 -0.70 1.19 9.53
N LEU A 52 -0.70 -0.09 9.17
CA LEU A 52 0.47 -0.77 8.61
C LEU A 52 0.92 -0.15 7.28
N PHE A 53 -0.04 0.22 6.42
CA PHE A 53 0.26 0.93 5.17
C PHE A 53 0.94 2.27 5.40
N VAL A 54 0.47 3.08 6.36
CA VAL A 54 1.09 4.36 6.70
C VAL A 54 2.53 4.16 7.20
N VAL A 55 2.76 3.17 8.08
CA VAL A 55 4.11 2.84 8.55
C VAL A 55 5.01 2.41 7.39
N ALA A 56 4.52 1.52 6.52
CA ALA A 56 5.26 1.07 5.35
C ALA A 56 5.61 2.23 4.39
N PHE A 57 4.67 3.15 4.18
CA PHE A 57 4.87 4.32 3.32
C PHE A 57 5.96 5.26 3.86
N ILE A 58 5.96 5.53 5.17
CA ILE A 58 7.00 6.35 5.82
C ILE A 58 8.36 5.66 5.72
N LEU A 59 8.43 4.34 5.99
CA LEU A 59 9.67 3.57 5.88
C LEU A 59 10.22 3.54 4.46
N LEU A 60 9.36 3.39 3.45
CA LEU A 60 9.73 3.50 2.03
C LEU A 60 10.27 4.89 1.70
N GLY A 61 9.61 5.95 2.17
CA GLY A 61 10.08 7.32 1.99
C GLY A 61 11.47 7.53 2.60
N PHE A 62 11.70 7.00 3.80
CA PHE A 62 13.01 7.04 4.45
C PHE A 62 14.07 6.26 3.66
N LEU A 63 13.78 5.00 3.30
CA LEU A 63 14.70 4.14 2.53
C LEU A 63 15.01 4.73 1.15
N GLY A 64 14.10 5.50 0.55
CA GLY A 64 14.33 6.22 -0.70
C GLY A 64 15.41 7.30 -0.63
N THR A 65 15.73 7.81 0.57
CA THR A 65 16.81 8.78 0.79
C THR A 65 18.16 8.14 1.09
N GLN A 66 18.17 6.83 1.37
CA GLN A 66 19.36 6.10 1.79
C GLN A 66 20.04 5.41 0.59
N PRO A 67 21.37 5.17 0.66
CA PRO A 67 22.06 4.41 -0.36
C PRO A 67 21.60 2.94 -0.40
N PRO A 68 21.71 2.24 -1.55
CA PRO A 68 21.30 0.83 -1.67
C PRO A 68 22.04 -0.12 -0.71
N SER A 69 23.23 0.27 -0.25
CA SER A 69 24.03 -0.47 0.74
C SER A 69 23.60 -0.25 2.19
N TYR A 70 22.59 0.59 2.43
CA TYR A 70 22.12 0.91 3.78
C TYR A 70 21.58 -0.34 4.48
N ALA A 71 22.08 -0.58 5.69
CA ALA A 71 21.62 -1.64 6.57
C ALA A 71 20.76 -1.04 7.68
N PHE A 72 19.48 -1.39 7.68
CA PHE A 72 18.54 -1.03 8.73
C PHE A 72 18.94 -1.71 10.04
N PHE A 73 19.11 -0.90 11.10
CA PHE A 73 19.64 -1.33 12.41
C PHE A 73 20.99 -2.06 12.37
N GLY A 74 21.79 -1.91 11.30
CA GLY A 74 23.10 -2.57 11.17
C GLY A 74 23.07 -4.08 10.92
N VAL A 75 21.88 -4.68 10.81
CA VAL A 75 21.69 -6.14 10.61
C VAL A 75 20.80 -6.48 9.42
N ILE A 76 19.87 -5.60 9.04
CA ILE A 76 18.86 -5.91 8.02
C ILE A 76 19.20 -5.17 6.72
N PRO A 77 19.45 -5.85 5.59
CA PRO A 77 19.73 -5.17 4.33
C PRO A 77 18.52 -4.35 3.86
N GLY A 78 18.71 -3.06 3.57
CA GLY A 78 17.63 -2.13 3.21
C GLY A 78 16.96 -2.42 1.87
N ALA A 79 17.72 -2.93 0.89
CA ALA A 79 17.20 -3.24 -0.44
C ALA A 79 16.05 -4.28 -0.45
N PRO A 80 16.19 -5.48 0.16
CA PRO A 80 15.09 -6.45 0.22
C PRO A 80 13.93 -5.95 1.09
N VAL A 81 14.18 -5.14 2.13
CA VAL A 81 13.10 -4.51 2.91
C VAL A 81 12.29 -3.54 2.02
N ALA A 82 12.95 -2.68 1.26
CA ALA A 82 12.28 -1.77 0.34
C ALA A 82 11.46 -2.53 -0.72
N GLN A 83 11.95 -3.67 -1.22
CA GLN A 83 11.22 -4.52 -2.15
C GLN A 83 9.95 -5.11 -1.52
N ILE A 84 10.04 -5.65 -0.31
CA ILE A 84 8.89 -6.21 0.41
C ILE A 84 7.86 -5.13 0.72
N LEU A 85 8.31 -3.95 1.19
CA LEU A 85 7.41 -2.83 1.48
C LEU A 85 6.74 -2.31 0.19
N THR A 86 7.45 -2.26 -0.93
CA THR A 86 6.88 -1.88 -2.23
C THR A 86 5.83 -2.90 -2.67
N ALA A 87 6.11 -4.21 -2.52
CA ALA A 87 5.12 -5.25 -2.79
C ALA A 87 3.87 -5.10 -1.90
N TYR A 88 4.07 -4.83 -0.61
CA TYR A 88 2.98 -4.57 0.34
C TYR A 88 2.16 -3.33 -0.05
N TYR A 89 2.81 -2.26 -0.51
CA TYR A 89 2.13 -1.04 -0.98
C TYR A 89 1.10 -1.37 -2.08
N PHE A 90 1.52 -2.10 -3.12
CA PHE A 90 0.60 -2.50 -4.20
C PHE A 90 -0.45 -3.52 -3.74
N LEU A 91 -0.06 -4.50 -2.92
CA LEU A 91 -0.97 -5.49 -2.37
C LEU A 91 -2.07 -4.84 -1.51
N PHE A 92 -1.76 -3.81 -0.73
CA PHE A 92 -2.76 -3.10 0.07
C PHE A 92 -3.92 -2.59 -0.79
N PHE A 93 -3.61 -1.92 -1.91
CA PHE A 93 -4.63 -1.42 -2.83
C PHE A 93 -5.34 -2.53 -3.60
N LEU A 94 -4.61 -3.52 -4.12
CA LEU A 94 -5.20 -4.62 -4.91
C LEU A 94 -6.10 -5.54 -4.07
N THR A 95 -5.76 -5.76 -2.81
CA THR A 95 -6.55 -6.60 -1.90
C THR A 95 -7.69 -5.85 -1.23
N MET A 96 -7.74 -4.51 -1.35
CA MET A 96 -8.78 -3.63 -0.78
C MET A 96 -10.22 -4.11 -1.02
N PRO A 97 -10.61 -4.59 -2.21
CA PRO A 97 -11.96 -5.08 -2.45
C PRO A 97 -12.36 -6.30 -1.61
N TRP A 98 -11.39 -7.05 -1.08
CA TRP A 98 -11.65 -8.29 -0.36
C TRP A 98 -11.89 -8.01 1.13
N TRP A 99 -10.97 -7.31 1.79
CA TRP A 99 -11.10 -7.02 3.21
C TRP A 99 -12.12 -5.91 3.51
N SER A 100 -12.34 -4.94 2.61
CA SER A 100 -13.45 -3.98 2.75
C SER A 100 -14.84 -4.62 2.74
N LYS A 101 -15.00 -5.82 2.18
CA LYS A 101 -16.28 -6.58 2.22
C LYS A 101 -16.46 -7.38 3.51
N ILE A 102 -15.37 -7.89 4.07
CA ILE A 102 -15.38 -8.77 5.25
C ILE A 102 -15.50 -7.94 6.54
N ASP A 103 -14.95 -6.72 6.53
CA ASP A 103 -14.88 -5.91 7.73
C ASP A 103 -16.26 -5.46 8.22
N LYS A 104 -16.52 -5.64 9.52
CA LYS A 104 -17.80 -5.29 10.15
C LYS A 104 -17.85 -3.78 10.41
N TYR A 105 -18.79 -3.10 9.76
CA TYR A 105 -19.00 -1.66 9.92
C TYR A 105 -20.01 -1.36 11.03
N LYS A 106 -19.82 -0.21 11.69
CA LYS A 106 -20.84 0.39 12.56
C LYS A 106 -21.81 1.21 11.69
N PRO A 107 -23.12 1.25 12.03
CA PRO A 107 -24.06 2.10 11.32
C PRO A 107 -23.63 3.56 11.43
N GLU A 108 -23.66 4.28 10.30
CA GLU A 108 -23.53 5.73 10.29
C GLU A 108 -24.80 6.36 10.92
N PRO A 109 -24.71 7.52 11.59
CA PRO A 109 -25.87 8.11 12.26
C PRO A 109 -26.96 8.54 11.27
N ASP A 110 -28.24 8.32 11.62
CA ASP A 110 -29.40 8.54 10.72
C ASP A 110 -29.50 9.95 10.12
N ARG A 111 -28.87 10.95 10.74
CA ARG A 111 -28.78 12.34 10.22
C ARG A 111 -28.02 12.49 8.90
N VAL A 112 -27.33 11.44 8.43
CA VAL A 112 -26.61 11.42 7.15
C VAL A 112 -27.19 10.44 6.12
N THR A 113 -28.22 9.67 6.47
CA THR A 113 -28.94 8.79 5.54
C THR A 113 -30.18 9.52 5.04
N MET A 114 -30.13 10.08 3.82
CA MET A 114 -31.35 10.51 3.10
C MET A 114 -32.03 9.31 2.47
#